data_AF-A0A352NP07-F1
#
_entry.id   AF-A0A352NP07-F1
#
_cell.length_a   1.000
_cell.length_b   1.000
_cell.length_c   1.000
_cell.angle_alpha   90.00
_cell.angle_beta   90.00
_cell.angle_gamma   90.00
#
_symmetry.space_group_name_H-M   'P 1'
#
loop_
_entity.id
_entity.type
_entity.pdbx_description
1 polymer ?
#
loop_
_entity_poly.entity_id
_entity_poly.type
_entity_poly.pdbx_seq_one_letter_code
_entity_poly.pdbx_strand_id
1 'polypeptide(L)'
;MSNIESVKDLQELVGKEIDFFLEDDMFEVEGMVKKENEQFIVEITGASEHIFEIAGKFLEIKIENKKTYLKKLDSNNEFSIFINKVYKSINNPTKEELCALTAQDICEFFRSSDETIIAYNDTTGTWLITFFGDDLPSGKIKSYKTLEELYDDCYPEMKGKWEAIYYKFETWHP
;
A
#
# COMPACT_ATOMS: atom_id res chain seq x y z
N MET A 1 20.40 1.18 7.68
CA MET A 1 19.63 0.27 8.56
C MET A 1 18.17 0.62 8.33
N SER A 2 17.44 -0.16 7.54
CA SER A 2 16.00 0.09 7.39
C SER A 2 15.34 -0.29 8.70
N ASN A 3 14.72 0.69 9.36
CA ASN A 3 13.88 0.40 10.51
C ASN A 3 12.66 -0.33 9.94
N ILE A 4 12.62 -1.65 10.11
CA ILE A 4 11.42 -2.43 9.84
C ILE A 4 10.38 -1.96 10.86
N GLU A 5 9.55 -1.01 10.47
CA GLU A 5 8.34 -0.70 11.22
C GLU A 5 7.38 -1.87 11.05
N SER A 6 7.56 -2.87 11.91
CA SER A 6 6.53 -3.86 12.17
C SER A 6 5.29 -3.12 12.67
N VAL A 7 4.12 -3.47 12.14
CA VAL A 7 2.84 -2.96 12.63
C VAL A 7 2.79 -3.18 14.14
N LYS A 8 2.64 -2.10 14.91
CA LYS A 8 2.63 -2.15 16.38
C LYS A 8 1.22 -2.19 16.94
N ASP A 9 0.28 -1.59 16.22
CA ASP A 9 -1.13 -1.51 16.60
C ASP A 9 -2.01 -1.72 15.36
N LEU A 10 -2.88 -2.74 15.40
CA LEU A 10 -3.82 -3.02 14.32
C LEU A 10 -4.86 -1.91 14.15
N GLN A 11 -5.08 -1.09 15.17
CA GLN A 11 -5.99 0.05 15.08
C GLN A 11 -5.53 1.06 14.02
N GLU A 12 -4.22 1.16 13.76
CA GLU A 12 -3.65 2.01 12.71
C GLU A 12 -3.96 1.50 11.30
N LEU A 13 -4.31 0.23 11.15
CA LEU A 13 -4.65 -0.38 9.86
C LEU A 13 -6.14 -0.25 9.51
N VAL A 14 -7.01 0.02 10.49
CA VAL A 14 -8.46 0.03 10.27
C VAL A 14 -8.86 1.05 9.19
N GLY A 15 -9.57 0.58 8.18
CA GLY A 15 -10.00 1.37 7.03
C GLY A 15 -8.93 1.55 5.95
N LYS A 16 -7.79 0.85 6.07
CA LYS A 16 -6.71 0.80 5.08
C LYS A 16 -6.64 -0.56 4.41
N GLU A 17 -6.09 -0.56 3.21
CA GLU A 17 -5.73 -1.74 2.46
C GLU A 17 -4.30 -2.17 2.82
N ILE A 18 -4.07 -3.47 2.78
CA ILE A 18 -2.76 -4.08 3.02
C ILE A 18 -2.45 -5.05 1.90
N ASP A 19 -1.20 -5.02 1.43
CA ASP A 19 -0.62 -6.10 0.64
C ASP A 19 0.30 -6.90 1.55
N PHE A 20 0.17 -8.21 1.51
CA PHE A 20 0.93 -9.10 2.38
C PHE A 20 1.25 -10.43 1.70
N PHE A 21 2.30 -11.07 2.21
CA PHE A 21 2.71 -12.42 1.82
C PHE A 21 2.45 -13.38 2.98
N LEU A 22 2.17 -14.65 2.66
CA LEU A 22 2.26 -15.72 3.64
C LEU A 22 3.75 -16.02 3.87
N GLU A 23 4.24 -16.15 5.11
CA GLU A 23 5.69 -16.33 5.35
C GLU A 23 6.26 -17.57 4.62
N ASP A 24 5.44 -18.61 4.41
CA ASP A 24 5.82 -19.86 3.74
C ASP A 24 5.49 -19.89 2.24
N ASP A 25 4.79 -18.89 1.72
CA ASP A 25 4.31 -18.88 0.33
C ASP A 25 4.41 -17.47 -0.27
N MET A 26 5.19 -17.33 -1.34
CA MET A 26 5.56 -16.04 -1.96
C MET A 26 4.42 -15.38 -2.76
N PHE A 27 3.16 -15.77 -2.53
CA PHE A 27 2.02 -15.16 -3.19
C PHE A 27 1.59 -13.88 -2.47
N GLU A 28 1.47 -12.80 -3.25
CA GLU A 28 0.91 -11.54 -2.78
C GLU A 28 -0.60 -11.64 -2.63
N VAL A 29 -1.10 -11.08 -1.54
CA VAL A 29 -2.52 -11.03 -1.19
C VAL A 29 -2.85 -9.61 -0.77
N GLU A 30 -3.94 -9.07 -1.31
CA GLU A 30 -4.51 -7.78 -0.96
C GLU A 30 -5.72 -7.97 -0.05
N GLY A 31 -5.84 -7.15 0.99
CA GLY A 31 -7.03 -7.13 1.84
C GLY A 31 -7.30 -5.79 2.51
N MET A 32 -8.55 -5.58 2.92
CA MET A 32 -9.01 -4.41 3.66
C MET A 32 -9.17 -4.74 5.13
N VAL A 33 -8.53 -3.96 6.01
CA VAL A 33 -8.65 -4.16 7.46
C VAL A 33 -9.86 -3.40 8.01
N LYS A 34 -10.69 -4.10 8.78
CA LYS A 34 -11.90 -3.61 9.42
C LYS A 34 -11.89 -3.98 10.90
N LYS A 35 -12.70 -3.28 11.69
CA LYS A 35 -12.96 -3.64 13.09
C LYS A 35 -14.45 -3.95 13.26
N GLU A 36 -14.76 -5.18 13.66
CA GLU A 36 -16.11 -5.68 13.87
C GLU A 36 -16.19 -6.42 15.22
N ASN A 37 -17.13 -6.05 16.09
CA ASN A 37 -17.33 -6.69 17.40
C ASN A 37 -16.04 -6.84 18.24
N GLU A 38 -15.23 -5.79 18.31
CA GLU A 38 -13.90 -5.76 18.97
C GLU A 38 -12.81 -6.64 18.34
N GLN A 39 -13.09 -7.29 17.21
CA GLN A 39 -12.11 -8.06 16.44
C GLN A 39 -11.64 -7.28 15.23
N PHE A 40 -10.36 -7.43 14.89
CA PHE A 40 -9.81 -6.93 13.63
C PHE A 40 -9.96 -8.02 12.57
N ILE A 41 -10.55 -7.65 11.44
CA ILE A 41 -10.86 -8.55 10.33
C ILE A 41 -10.19 -8.03 9.07
N VAL A 42 -9.60 -8.92 8.28
CA VAL A 42 -9.13 -8.64 6.92
C VAL A 42 -10.15 -9.25 5.97
N GLU A 43 -10.76 -8.41 5.13
CA GLU A 43 -11.51 -8.87 3.96
C GLU A 43 -10.55 -8.98 2.79
N ILE A 44 -10.39 -10.18 2.23
CA ILE A 44 -9.53 -10.41 1.06
C ILE A 44 -10.19 -9.78 -0.17
N THR A 45 -9.46 -8.89 -0.84
CA THR A 45 -9.91 -8.13 -2.02
C THR A 45 -9.19 -8.53 -3.30
N GLY A 46 -7.98 -9.07 -3.19
CA GLY A 46 -7.17 -9.53 -4.32
C GLY A 46 -6.30 -10.71 -3.92
N ALA A 47 -6.46 -11.85 -4.58
CA ALA A 47 -5.65 -13.04 -4.36
C ALA A 47 -5.73 -13.95 -5.58
N SER A 48 -4.78 -14.86 -5.75
CA SER A 48 -4.94 -15.97 -6.68
C SER A 48 -6.10 -16.88 -6.21
N GLU A 49 -6.78 -17.56 -7.15
CA GLU A 49 -7.93 -18.43 -6.82
C GLU A 49 -7.57 -19.48 -5.76
N HIS A 50 -6.39 -20.08 -5.87
CA HIS A 50 -5.88 -21.06 -4.90
C HIS A 50 -5.73 -20.47 -3.48
N ILE A 51 -5.23 -19.24 -3.37
CA ILE A 51 -5.13 -18.57 -2.06
C ILE A 51 -6.51 -18.20 -1.55
N PHE A 52 -7.45 -17.79 -2.39
CA PHE A 52 -8.81 -17.49 -1.95
C PHE A 52 -9.53 -18.74 -1.38
N GLU A 53 -9.33 -19.91 -2.00
CA GLU A 53 -9.84 -21.19 -1.50
C GLU A 53 -9.20 -21.57 -0.15
N ILE A 54 -7.90 -21.31 0.00
CA ILE A 54 -7.15 -21.63 1.23
C ILE A 54 -7.41 -20.64 2.34
N ALA A 55 -7.50 -19.35 2.07
CA ALA A 55 -7.65 -18.28 3.06
C ALA A 55 -9.11 -18.07 3.44
N GLY A 56 -10.03 -18.21 2.48
CA GLY A 56 -11.39 -17.71 2.62
C GLY A 56 -11.45 -16.18 2.52
N LYS A 57 -12.67 -15.65 2.52
CA LYS A 57 -12.90 -14.21 2.27
C LYS A 57 -12.59 -13.31 3.48
N PHE A 58 -12.80 -13.80 4.69
CA PHE A 58 -12.67 -13.01 5.92
C PHE A 58 -11.80 -13.74 6.94
N LEU A 59 -10.77 -13.05 7.42
CA LEU A 59 -9.79 -13.58 8.36
C LEU A 59 -9.65 -12.65 9.55
N GLU A 60 -9.52 -13.20 10.76
CA GLU A 60 -9.15 -12.42 11.94
C GLU A 60 -7.65 -12.11 11.88
N ILE A 61 -7.26 -10.86 12.07
CA ILE A 61 -5.85 -10.44 12.14
C ILE A 61 -5.43 -10.15 13.58
N LYS A 62 -4.25 -10.65 13.96
CA LYS A 62 -3.68 -10.48 15.30
C LYS A 62 -2.21 -10.16 15.24
N ILE A 63 -1.74 -9.46 16.28
CA ILE A 63 -0.31 -9.27 16.54
C ILE A 63 0.03 -10.06 17.80
N GLU A 64 0.93 -11.04 17.67
CA GLU A 64 1.47 -11.79 18.80
C GLU A 64 2.99 -11.87 18.68
N ASN A 65 3.72 -11.59 19.77
CA ASN A 65 5.20 -11.64 19.78
C ASN A 65 5.86 -10.85 18.63
N LYS A 66 5.30 -9.68 18.26
CA LYS A 66 5.74 -8.82 17.15
C LYS A 66 5.61 -9.45 15.74
N LYS A 67 4.82 -10.52 15.61
CA LYS A 67 4.45 -11.11 14.33
C LYS A 67 2.96 -10.88 14.07
N THR A 68 2.62 -10.79 12.79
CA THR A 68 1.23 -10.65 12.35
C THR A 68 0.72 -12.00 11.89
N TYR A 69 -0.48 -12.36 12.36
CA TYR A 69 -1.13 -13.62 12.03
C TYR A 69 -2.51 -13.38 11.45
N LEU A 70 -2.91 -14.25 10.54
CA LEU A 70 -4.28 -14.36 10.06
C LEU A 70 -4.87 -15.69 10.51
N LYS A 71 -6.05 -15.65 11.10
CA LYS A 71 -6.80 -16.82 11.55
C LYS A 71 -8.13 -16.91 10.82
N LYS A 72 -8.46 -18.12 10.35
CA LYS A 72 -9.80 -18.40 9.81
C LYS A 72 -10.87 -18.29 10.89
N LEU A 73 -12.01 -17.70 10.52
CA LEU A 73 -13.14 -17.55 11.44
C LEU A 73 -13.87 -18.88 11.72
N ASP A 74 -13.79 -19.85 10.80
CA ASP A 74 -14.50 -21.13 10.84
C ASP A 74 -13.63 -22.32 11.26
N SER A 75 -12.33 -22.11 11.48
CA SER A 75 -11.38 -23.17 11.83
C SER A 75 -10.26 -22.64 12.74
N ASN A 76 -9.41 -23.54 13.21
CA ASN A 76 -8.20 -23.16 13.97
C ASN A 76 -6.97 -22.98 13.08
N ASN A 77 -7.16 -22.85 11.76
CA ASN A 77 -6.06 -22.60 10.84
C ASN A 77 -5.58 -21.15 11.00
N GLU A 78 -4.27 -21.00 11.20
CA GLU A 78 -3.59 -19.74 11.39
C GLU A 78 -2.37 -19.68 10.49
N PHE A 79 -2.11 -18.51 9.94
CA PHE A 79 -1.02 -18.25 9.00
C PHE A 79 -0.22 -17.05 9.49
N SER A 80 1.10 -17.21 9.53
CA SER A 80 2.00 -16.08 9.76
C SER A 80 2.12 -15.28 8.46
N ILE A 81 1.97 -13.95 8.55
CA ILE A 81 2.02 -13.07 7.38
C ILE A 81 3.06 -11.98 7.53
N PHE A 82 3.53 -11.52 6.38
CA PHE A 82 4.38 -10.35 6.26
C PHE A 82 3.63 -9.26 5.50
N ILE A 83 3.29 -8.16 6.18
CA ILE A 83 2.65 -7.00 5.54
C ILE A 83 3.73 -6.23 4.77
N ASN A 84 3.64 -6.27 3.44
CA ASN A 84 4.53 -5.60 2.53
C ASN A 84 4.17 -4.12 2.34
N LYS A 85 2.87 -3.81 2.27
CA LYS A 85 2.37 -2.47 1.97
C LYS A 85 1.12 -2.16 2.76
N VAL A 86 0.96 -0.92 3.20
CA VAL A 86 -0.26 -0.37 3.81
C VAL A 86 -0.61 0.90 3.05
N TYR A 87 -1.81 0.93 2.47
CA TYR A 87 -2.22 2.02 1.59
C TYR A 87 -3.70 2.31 1.69
N LYS A 88 -4.12 3.39 1.02
CA LYS A 88 -5.52 3.68 0.77
C LYS A 88 -5.72 3.99 -0.71
N SER A 89 -6.62 3.26 -1.35
CA SER A 89 -7.04 3.57 -2.72
C SER A 89 -7.73 4.93 -2.83
N ILE A 90 -7.31 5.72 -3.82
CA ILE A 90 -7.90 7.00 -4.23
C ILE A 90 -8.15 6.97 -5.74
N ASN A 91 -9.35 7.36 -6.18
CA ASN A 91 -9.75 7.25 -7.59
C ASN A 91 -9.78 8.62 -8.25
N ASN A 92 -9.01 8.80 -9.31
CA ASN A 92 -8.84 10.06 -10.04
C ASN A 92 -8.55 11.22 -9.06
N PRO A 93 -7.44 11.15 -8.30
CA PRO A 93 -7.19 12.08 -7.23
C PRO A 93 -7.21 13.53 -7.71
N THR A 94 -7.77 14.39 -6.86
CA THR A 94 -7.72 15.84 -7.05
C THR A 94 -6.45 16.41 -6.44
N LYS A 95 -6.04 17.60 -6.90
CA LYS A 95 -4.92 18.33 -6.28
C LYS A 95 -5.13 18.51 -4.79
N GLU A 96 -6.34 18.91 -4.41
CA GLU A 96 -6.73 19.14 -3.01
C GLU A 96 -6.63 17.86 -2.18
N GLU A 97 -7.04 16.71 -2.72
CA GLU A 97 -6.95 15.42 -2.05
C GLU A 97 -5.49 15.00 -1.83
N LEU A 98 -4.63 15.13 -2.85
CA LEU A 98 -3.20 14.82 -2.73
C LEU A 98 -2.52 15.71 -1.68
N CYS A 99 -2.75 17.02 -1.72
CA CYS A 99 -2.21 17.96 -0.72
C CYS A 99 -2.72 17.64 0.70
N ALA A 100 -3.99 17.24 0.86
CA ALA A 100 -4.55 16.87 2.16
C ALA A 100 -3.95 15.57 2.72
N LEU A 101 -3.57 14.62 1.85
CA LEU A 101 -2.87 13.39 2.23
C LEU A 101 -1.42 13.70 2.62
N THR A 102 -0.73 14.56 1.88
CA THR A 102 0.61 15.03 2.25
C THR A 102 0.64 15.77 3.57
N ALA A 103 -0.39 16.53 3.91
CA ALA A 103 -0.51 17.16 5.23
C ALA A 103 -0.68 16.14 6.39
N GLN A 104 -0.91 14.86 6.08
CA GLN A 104 -0.93 13.73 7.01
C GLN A 104 0.34 12.88 6.89
N ASP A 105 1.44 13.47 6.41
CA ASP A 105 2.76 12.85 6.21
C ASP A 105 2.78 11.72 5.15
N ILE A 106 1.79 11.68 4.25
CA ILE A 106 1.77 10.76 3.11
C ILE A 106 2.50 11.39 1.93
N CYS A 107 3.71 10.89 1.68
CA CYS A 107 4.63 11.44 0.70
C CYS A 107 4.84 10.56 -0.53
N GLU A 108 4.09 9.47 -0.66
CA GLU A 108 4.20 8.55 -1.79
C GLU A 108 2.82 8.08 -2.29
N PHE A 109 2.67 8.08 -3.61
CA PHE A 109 1.48 7.61 -4.32
C PHE A 109 1.88 6.67 -5.45
N PHE A 110 1.21 5.54 -5.57
CA PHE A 110 1.50 4.54 -6.59
C PHE A 110 0.28 4.24 -7.46
N ARG A 111 0.49 3.99 -8.74
CA ARG A 111 -0.55 3.50 -9.65
C ARG A 111 -0.14 2.17 -10.24
N SER A 112 -0.78 1.11 -9.77
CA SER A 112 -0.46 -0.28 -10.11
C SER A 112 -0.68 -0.63 -11.59
N SER A 113 -1.54 0.08 -12.31
CA SER A 113 -1.85 -0.25 -13.71
C SER A 113 -0.71 0.01 -14.70
N ASP A 114 0.18 0.95 -14.38
CA ASP A 114 1.33 1.33 -15.22
C ASP A 114 2.58 1.60 -14.38
N GLU A 115 2.57 1.11 -13.14
CA GLU A 115 3.61 1.25 -12.12
C GLU A 115 4.06 2.70 -11.84
N THR A 116 3.27 3.72 -12.22
CA THR A 116 3.66 5.11 -12.01
C THR A 116 3.77 5.44 -10.52
N ILE A 117 4.86 6.09 -10.11
CA ILE A 117 5.10 6.51 -8.72
C ILE A 117 5.20 8.02 -8.66
N ILE A 118 4.55 8.63 -7.68
CA ILE A 118 4.82 9.99 -7.21
C ILE A 118 5.43 9.88 -5.81
N ALA A 119 6.58 10.52 -5.58
CA ALA A 119 7.24 10.48 -4.27
C ALA A 119 7.95 11.80 -3.95
N TYR A 120 7.94 12.20 -2.69
CA TYR A 120 8.79 13.30 -2.20
C TYR A 120 10.21 12.80 -1.93
N ASN A 121 11.20 13.52 -2.46
CA ASN A 121 12.61 13.23 -2.26
C ASN A 121 13.20 14.23 -1.25
N ASP A 122 13.37 13.77 -0.01
CA ASP A 122 13.90 14.58 1.10
C ASP A 122 15.33 15.11 0.87
N THR A 123 16.13 14.39 0.07
CA THR A 123 17.53 14.79 -0.21
C THR A 123 17.60 16.02 -1.11
N THR A 124 16.70 16.10 -2.08
CA THR A 124 16.63 17.22 -3.04
C THR A 124 15.58 18.25 -2.66
N GLY A 125 14.64 17.92 -1.77
CA GLY A 125 13.49 18.75 -1.43
C GLY A 125 12.52 18.92 -2.60
N THR A 126 12.34 17.88 -3.42
CA THR A 126 11.51 17.94 -4.64
C THR A 126 10.54 16.77 -4.72
N TRP A 127 9.42 17.01 -5.39
CA TRP A 127 8.47 15.98 -5.78
C TRP A 127 8.89 15.35 -7.10
N LEU A 128 8.90 14.03 -7.15
CA LEU A 128 9.24 13.25 -8.31
C LEU A 128 8.01 12.52 -8.82
N ILE A 129 7.86 12.43 -10.13
CA ILE A 129 6.98 11.44 -10.78
C ILE A 129 7.83 10.56 -11.70
N THR A 130 7.74 9.25 -11.52
CA THR A 130 8.44 8.23 -12.29
C THR A 130 7.42 7.45 -13.09
N PHE A 131 7.56 7.50 -14.41
CA PHE A 131 6.77 6.69 -15.34
C PHE A 131 7.57 5.47 -15.74
N PHE A 132 7.05 4.28 -15.49
CA PHE A 132 7.63 3.04 -16.01
C PHE A 132 6.93 2.68 -17.32
N GLY A 133 7.69 2.15 -18.26
CA GLY A 133 7.18 1.72 -19.55
C GLY A 133 8.02 0.57 -20.06
N ASP A 134 7.44 -0.26 -20.93
CA ASP A 134 8.01 -1.52 -21.40
C ASP A 134 9.45 -1.39 -21.96
N ASP A 135 9.83 -0.20 -22.44
CA ASP A 135 11.12 0.07 -23.10
C ASP A 135 12.17 0.79 -22.21
N LEU A 136 11.86 1.14 -20.96
CA LEU A 136 12.77 1.93 -20.10
C LEU A 136 13.05 1.23 -18.76
N PRO A 137 14.21 0.57 -18.60
CA PRO A 137 14.62 -0.07 -17.35
C PRO A 137 14.75 0.88 -16.15
N SER A 138 14.82 2.20 -16.38
CA SER A 138 15.01 3.22 -15.34
C SER A 138 13.82 4.17 -15.17
N GLY A 139 12.74 3.99 -15.96
CA GLY A 139 11.62 4.92 -16.01
C GLY A 139 11.99 6.34 -16.52
N LYS A 140 10.98 7.15 -16.87
CA LYS A 140 11.14 8.58 -17.12
C LYS A 140 10.79 9.33 -15.83
N ILE A 141 11.76 10.08 -15.29
CA ILE A 141 11.58 10.87 -14.07
C ILE A 141 11.41 12.35 -14.43
N LYS A 142 10.39 13.00 -13.85
CA LYS A 142 10.27 14.46 -13.81
C LYS A 142 10.32 14.93 -12.35
N SER A 143 10.86 16.12 -12.10
CA SER A 143 10.99 16.72 -10.76
C SER A 143 10.36 18.11 -10.68
N TYR A 144 9.75 18.41 -9.53
CA TYR A 144 8.99 19.63 -9.27
C TYR A 144 9.26 20.14 -7.85
N LYS A 145 9.10 21.45 -7.61
CA LYS A 145 9.31 22.00 -6.27
C LYS A 145 8.12 21.75 -5.35
N THR A 146 6.92 21.65 -5.92
CA THR A 146 5.68 21.46 -5.18
C THR A 146 4.85 20.34 -5.82
N LEU A 147 3.97 19.74 -5.03
CA LEU A 147 3.05 18.71 -5.51
C LEU A 147 2.00 19.32 -6.45
N GLU A 148 1.65 20.59 -6.23
CA GLU A 148 0.76 21.37 -7.06
C GLU A 148 1.32 21.59 -8.46
N GLU A 149 2.60 21.97 -8.58
CA GLU A 149 3.28 22.07 -9.87
C GLU A 149 3.30 20.73 -10.61
N LEU A 150 3.59 19.63 -9.89
CA LEU A 150 3.57 18.28 -10.44
C LEU A 150 2.18 17.92 -10.97
N TYR A 151 1.14 18.16 -10.17
CA TYR A 151 -0.24 17.86 -10.54
C TYR A 151 -0.68 18.65 -11.77
N ASP A 152 -0.38 19.95 -11.81
CA ASP A 152 -0.81 20.81 -12.92
C ASP A 152 -0.10 20.44 -14.24
N ASP A 153 1.19 20.04 -14.23
CA ASP A 153 1.90 19.56 -15.43
C ASP A 153 1.48 18.14 -15.86
N CYS A 154 1.13 17.28 -14.90
CA CYS A 154 0.81 15.87 -15.13
C CYS A 154 -0.68 15.53 -14.95
N TYR A 155 -1.57 16.52 -15.02
CA TYR A 155 -3.01 16.33 -14.81
C TYR A 155 -3.62 15.25 -15.71
N PRO A 156 -3.32 15.18 -17.03
CA PRO A 156 -3.83 14.11 -17.89
C PRO A 156 -3.47 12.70 -17.38
N GLU A 157 -2.30 12.57 -16.76
CA GLU A 157 -1.75 11.37 -16.19
C GLU A 157 -2.26 11.09 -14.78
N MET A 158 -3.08 11.94 -14.15
CA MET A 158 -3.63 11.67 -12.81
C MET A 158 -4.86 10.76 -12.83
N LYS A 159 -5.46 10.50 -13.98
CA LYS A 159 -6.63 9.63 -14.10
C LYS A 159 -6.28 8.18 -13.73
N GLY A 160 -7.15 7.51 -12.98
CA GLY A 160 -7.00 6.10 -12.60
C GLY A 160 -7.12 5.85 -11.10
N LYS A 161 -6.91 4.60 -10.70
CA LYS A 161 -6.85 4.17 -9.30
C LYS A 161 -5.40 4.34 -8.82
N TRP A 162 -5.21 5.16 -7.79
CA TRP A 162 -3.94 5.37 -7.13
C TRP A 162 -3.99 4.83 -5.70
N GLU A 163 -2.83 4.60 -5.13
CA GLU A 163 -2.62 4.07 -3.79
C GLU A 163 -1.81 5.08 -3.01
N ALA A 164 -2.41 5.70 -1.98
CA ALA A 164 -1.70 6.56 -1.05
C ALA A 164 -0.97 5.69 -0.03
N ILE A 165 0.37 5.68 -0.07
CA ILE A 165 1.19 4.73 0.67
C ILE A 165 1.51 5.27 2.08
N TYR A 166 1.03 4.60 3.12
CA TYR A 166 1.37 4.92 4.50
C TYR A 166 2.68 4.28 4.91
N TYR A 167 2.88 3.04 4.46
CA TYR A 167 4.06 2.24 4.76
C TYR A 167 4.25 1.22 3.64
N LYS A 168 5.50 0.98 3.27
CA LYS A 168 5.90 -0.14 2.42
C LYS A 168 7.27 -0.66 2.84
N PHE A 169 7.49 -1.96 2.69
CA PHE A 169 8.76 -2.58 3.01
C PHE A 169 9.79 -2.42 1.90
N GLU A 170 9.36 -2.51 0.64
CA GLU A 170 10.22 -2.24 -0.51
C GLU A 170 10.29 -0.74 -0.79
N THR A 171 11.35 -0.10 -0.31
CA THR A 171 11.75 1.22 -0.81
C THR A 171 12.39 1.05 -2.18
N TRP A 172 11.62 1.29 -3.25
CA TRP A 172 12.23 1.57 -4.54
C TRP A 172 13.03 2.87 -4.41
N HIS A 173 14.35 2.76 -4.50
CA HIS A 173 15.26 3.88 -4.59
C HIS A 173 15.54 4.14 -6.07
N PRO A 174 15.10 5.27 -6.65
CA PRO A 174 15.66 5.75 -7.91
C PRO A 174 17.16 6.02 -7.81
#